data_AF-A0A948NTB8-F1
#
_entry.id   AF-A0A948NTB8-F1
#
_cell.length_a   1.000
_cell.length_b   1.000
_cell.length_c   1.000
_cell.angle_alpha   90.00
_cell.angle_beta   90.00
_cell.angle_gamma   90.00
#
_symmetry.space_group_name_H-M   'P 1'
#
loop_
_entity.id
_entity.type
_entity.pdbx_description
1 polymer ?
#
loop_
_entity_poly.entity_id
_entity_poly.type
_entity_poly.pdbx_seq_one_letter_code
_entity_poly.pdbx_strand_id
1 'polypeptide(L)'
;PVPLTFIRAPKILRVGEGVEVLLRMDDFIAAAESPEVLVTVFHPELTGCLAFHRYFARKCGLHPHEEGDLDPTWDKTSWTRLARII
;
A
#
# COMPACT_ATOMS: atom_id res chain seq x y z
N PRO A 1 -1.16 1.84 13.49
CA PRO A 1 -1.05 0.57 12.74
C PRO A 1 -1.68 0.76 11.35
N VAL A 2 -1.09 0.20 10.29
CA VAL A 2 -1.64 0.30 8.92
C VAL A 2 -2.73 -0.76 8.74
N PRO A 3 -3.98 -0.40 8.40
CA PRO A 3 -5.02 -1.36 8.07
C PRO A 3 -4.71 -2.07 6.75
N LEU A 4 -4.92 -3.39 6.70
CA LEU A 4 -4.60 -4.23 5.54
C LEU A 4 -5.88 -4.85 4.97
N THR A 5 -6.26 -4.47 3.76
CA THR A 5 -7.46 -4.98 3.06
C THR A 5 -7.06 -5.94 1.95
N PHE A 6 -7.46 -7.21 2.03
CA PHE A 6 -7.15 -8.22 1.03
C PHE A 6 -8.42 -8.64 0.28
N ILE A 7 -8.42 -8.54 -1.06
CA ILE A 7 -9.54 -8.97 -1.92
C ILE A 7 -8.98 -9.86 -3.01
N ARG A 8 -9.19 -11.18 -2.88
CA ARG A 8 -8.62 -12.18 -3.81
C ARG A 8 -7.12 -11.95 -4.07
N ALA A 9 -6.40 -11.59 -3.00
CA ALA A 9 -5.01 -11.18 -3.07
C ALA A 9 -4.10 -12.34 -3.52
N PRO A 10 -3.14 -12.09 -4.43
CA PRO A 10 -2.10 -13.07 -4.74
C PRO A 10 -1.16 -13.25 -3.53
N LYS A 11 -0.50 -14.42 -3.44
CA LYS A 11 0.56 -14.66 -2.44
C LYS A 11 1.94 -14.55 -3.09
N ILE A 12 2.80 -13.68 -2.56
CA ILE A 12 4.22 -13.65 -2.94
C ILE A 12 4.96 -14.69 -2.09
N LEU A 13 5.41 -15.78 -2.72
CA LEU A 13 6.07 -16.89 -2.01
C LEU A 13 7.60 -16.72 -1.88
N ARG A 14 8.20 -15.95 -2.80
CA ARG A 14 9.65 -15.75 -2.88
C ARG A 14 9.99 -14.41 -3.50
N VAL A 15 11.16 -13.88 -3.16
CA VAL A 15 11.75 -12.68 -3.75
C VAL A 15 13.14 -13.01 -4.32
N GLY A 16 13.56 -12.24 -5.33
CA GLY A 16 14.90 -12.35 -5.91
C GLY A 16 15.94 -11.53 -5.14
N GLU A 17 17.18 -11.57 -5.62
CA GLU A 17 18.26 -10.72 -5.09
C GLU A 17 17.93 -9.23 -5.30
N GLY A 18 18.30 -8.39 -4.32
CA GLY A 18 18.06 -6.94 -4.36
C GLY A 18 16.62 -6.50 -4.06
N VAL A 19 15.72 -7.43 -3.70
CA VAL A 19 14.35 -7.11 -3.25
C VAL A 19 14.28 -7.20 -1.73
N GLU A 20 13.84 -6.12 -1.11
CA GLU A 20 13.60 -6.02 0.33
C GLU A 20 12.17 -6.43 0.68
N VAL A 21 12.01 -7.24 1.73
CA VAL A 21 10.71 -7.64 2.25
C VAL A 21 10.28 -6.65 3.34
N LEU A 22 9.27 -5.84 3.05
CA LEU A 22 8.75 -4.83 3.97
C LEU A 22 7.75 -5.42 4.98
N LEU A 23 6.94 -6.38 4.53
CA LEU A 23 5.93 -7.03 5.37
C LEU A 23 5.80 -8.50 5.01
N ARG A 24 6.09 -9.36 5.98
CA ARG A 24 5.80 -10.79 5.93
C ARG A 24 4.57 -11.08 6.80
N MET A 25 3.63 -11.83 6.24
CA MET A 25 2.53 -12.46 6.96
C MET A 25 2.78 -13.97 6.96
N ASP A 26 2.27 -14.68 7.96
CA ASP A 26 2.34 -16.15 8.11
C ASP A 26 3.23 -16.88 7.08
N ASP A 27 2.65 -17.29 5.95
CA ASP A 27 3.31 -18.05 4.89
C ASP A 27 3.64 -17.24 3.62
N PHE A 28 3.40 -15.93 3.59
CA PHE A 28 3.57 -15.12 2.37
C PHE A 28 4.10 -13.69 2.63
N ILE A 29 4.64 -13.08 1.58
CA ILE A 29 5.09 -11.69 1.60
C ILE A 29 3.91 -10.81 1.17
N ALA A 30 3.53 -9.85 2.02
CA ALA A 30 2.42 -8.95 1.78
C ALA A 30 2.84 -7.61 1.16
N ALA A 31 4.07 -7.16 1.42
CA ALA A 31 4.68 -6.02 0.76
C ALA A 31 6.20 -6.20 0.62
N ALA A 32 6.73 -5.73 -0.50
CA ALA A 32 8.15 -5.77 -0.81
C ALA A 32 8.53 -4.60 -1.71
N GLU A 33 9.82 -4.30 -1.81
CA GLU A 33 10.31 -3.27 -2.70
C GLU A 33 11.70 -3.54 -3.28
N SER A 34 12.00 -2.83 -4.35
CA SER A 34 13.35 -2.61 -4.87
C SER A 34 13.59 -1.10 -4.95
N PRO A 35 14.75 -0.59 -5.40
CA PRO A 35 14.98 0.86 -5.51
C PRO A 35 13.88 1.61 -6.27
N GLU A 36 13.34 1.01 -7.34
CA GLU A 36 12.42 1.66 -8.28
C GLU A 36 10.98 1.18 -8.18
N VAL A 37 10.73 0.07 -7.47
CA VAL A 37 9.42 -0.59 -7.44
C VAL A 37 8.97 -0.81 -6.01
N LEU A 38 7.72 -0.48 -5.71
CA LEU A 38 7.03 -0.84 -4.49
C LEU A 38 5.84 -1.74 -4.86
N VAL A 39 5.72 -2.89 -4.21
CA VAL A 39 4.60 -3.81 -4.42
C VAL A 39 3.90 -4.15 -3.11
N THR A 40 2.61 -4.40 -3.21
CA THR A 40 1.78 -4.92 -2.13
C THR A 40 0.72 -5.86 -2.70
N VAL A 41 0.27 -6.81 -1.89
CA VAL A 41 -0.86 -7.71 -2.21
C VAL A 41 -2.15 -7.30 -1.51
N PHE A 42 -2.10 -6.32 -0.61
CA PHE A 42 -3.29 -5.67 -0.06
C PHE A 42 -3.61 -4.39 -0.85
N HIS A 43 -4.81 -3.87 -0.61
CA HIS A 43 -5.34 -2.68 -1.25
C HIS A 43 -5.27 -1.48 -0.29
N PRO A 44 -4.15 -0.71 -0.26
CA PRO A 44 -4.00 0.44 0.62
C PRO A 44 -5.05 1.53 0.34
N GLU A 45 -5.54 1.62 -0.90
CA GLU A 45 -6.54 2.60 -1.38
C GLU A 45 -7.94 2.37 -0.80
N LEU A 46 -8.22 1.16 -0.29
CA LEU A 46 -9.50 0.80 0.31
C LEU A 46 -9.59 1.17 1.79
N THR A 47 -8.67 2.00 2.29
CA THR A 47 -8.60 2.43 3.69
C THR A 47 -8.37 3.93 3.76
N GLY A 48 -8.73 4.56 4.88
CA GLY A 48 -8.39 5.96 5.14
C GLY A 48 -6.92 6.16 5.51
N CYS A 49 -6.09 5.11 5.58
CA CYS A 49 -4.71 5.23 6.00
C CYS A 49 -3.79 5.57 4.82
N LEU A 50 -3.22 6.78 4.82
CA LEU A 50 -2.31 7.28 3.81
C LEU A 50 -0.85 6.87 4.02
N ALA A 51 -0.51 6.18 5.11
CA ALA A 51 0.87 5.82 5.44
C ALA A 51 1.61 5.13 4.28
N PHE A 52 0.98 4.14 3.64
CA PHE A 52 1.57 3.41 2.51
C PHE A 52 1.68 4.28 1.25
N HIS A 53 0.67 5.12 0.97
CA HIS A 53 0.71 6.07 -0.14
C HIS A 53 1.79 7.15 0.06
N ARG A 54 1.97 7.64 1.28
CA ARG A 54 3.05 8.58 1.63
C ARG A 54 4.42 7.93 1.49
N TYR A 55 4.55 6.67 1.88
CA TYR A 55 5.76 5.90 1.65
C TYR A 55 6.10 5.83 0.16
N PHE A 56 5.13 5.48 -0.69
CA PHE A 56 5.29 5.52 -2.15
C PHE A 56 5.66 6.91 -2.67
N ALA A 57 4.96 7.97 -2.23
CA ALA A 57 5.25 9.33 -2.65
C ALA A 57 6.70 9.75 -2.31
N ARG A 58 7.19 9.41 -1.11
CA ARG A 58 8.58 9.63 -0.71
C ARG A 58 9.57 8.87 -1.59
N LYS A 59 9.25 7.63 -1.96
CA LYS A 59 10.06 6.85 -2.91
C LYS A 59 10.16 7.51 -4.28
N CYS A 60 9.10 8.20 -4.70
CA CYS A 60 9.08 9.02 -5.92
C CYS A 60 9.78 10.38 -5.77
N GLY A 61 10.43 10.67 -4.64
CA GLY A 61 11.08 11.95 -4.38
C GLY A 61 10.13 13.09 -3.99
N LEU A 62 8.88 12.78 -3.63
CA LEU A 62 7.92 13.77 -3.15
C LEU A 62 7.99 13.91 -1.63
N HIS A 63 7.61 15.09 -1.14
CA HIS A 63 7.52 15.39 0.29
C HIS A 63 6.06 15.60 0.69
N PRO A 64 5.29 14.52 0.96
CA PRO A 64 3.90 14.65 1.36
C PRO A 64 3.79 15.28 2.75
N HIS A 65 2.69 15.99 2.99
CA HIS A 65 2.40 16.57 4.30
C HIS A 65 2.32 15.50 5.40
N GLU A 66 2.91 15.77 6.57
CA GLU A 66 3.06 14.79 7.66
C GLU A 66 1.93 14.82 8.71
N GLU A 67 0.91 15.67 8.56
CA GLU A 67 -0.23 15.64 9.48
C GLU A 67 -1.01 14.32 9.32
N GLY A 68 -0.89 13.44 10.32
CA GLY A 68 -1.75 12.29 10.59
C GLY A 68 -1.84 11.26 9.46
N ASP A 69 -1.61 9.98 9.72
CA ASP A 69 -1.72 8.96 8.67
C ASP A 69 -3.15 8.64 8.23
N LEU A 70 -4.17 9.27 8.81
CA LEU A 70 -5.57 9.09 8.44
C LEU A 70 -6.04 10.27 7.58
N ASP A 71 -6.59 9.99 6.41
CA ASP A 71 -7.28 10.95 5.57
C ASP A 71 -8.59 11.39 6.26
N PRO A 72 -8.70 12.68 6.67
CA PRO A 72 -9.88 13.18 7.37
C PRO A 72 -11.14 13.23 6.49
N THR A 73 -10.98 13.08 5.17
CA THR A 73 -12.07 13.12 4.19
C THR A 73 -12.54 11.74 3.73
N TRP A 74 -11.96 10.68 4.31
CA TRP A 74 -12.26 9.32 3.90
C TRP A 74 -13.60 8.81 4.42
N ASP A 75 -14.34 8.13 3.56
CA ASP A 75 -15.59 7.43 3.84
C ASP A 75 -15.63 6.06 3.13
N LYS A 76 -16.68 5.26 3.43
CA LYS A 76 -16.87 3.90 2.88
C LYS A 76 -16.94 3.81 1.35
N THR A 77 -17.13 4.92 0.65
CA THR A 77 -17.20 5.02 -0.82
C THR A 77 -16.00 5.74 -1.43
N SER A 78 -15.07 6.25 -0.62
CA SER A 78 -13.93 7.03 -1.13
C SER A 78 -13.06 6.26 -2.12
N TRP A 79 -13.00 4.93 -1.99
CA TRP A 79 -12.30 4.07 -2.94
C TRP A 79 -12.94 4.03 -4.34
N THR A 80 -14.25 4.26 -4.45
CA THR A 80 -14.93 4.27 -5.75
C THR A 80 -14.54 5.47 -6.59
N ARG A 81 -13.94 6.52 -5.99
CA ARG A 81 -13.47 7.71 -6.70
C ARG A 81 -12.43 7.38 -7.79
N LEU A 82 -11.70 6.28 -7.62
CA LEU A 82 -10.69 5.80 -8.57
C LEU A 82 -11.24 4.70 -9.51
N ALA A 83 -12.32 4.04 -9.12
CA ALA A 83 -13.04 3.11 -9.97
C ALA A 83 -13.84 3.93 -10.99
N ARG A 84 -13.29 4.10 -12.20
CA ARG A 84 -14.05 4.61 -13.36
C ARG A 84 -15.10 3.57 -13.75
N ILE A 85 -16.16 3.47 -12.96
CA ILE A 85 -17.38 2.74 -13.34
C ILE A 85 -18.09 3.68 -14.30
N ILE A 86 -17.91 3.42 -15.60
CA ILE A 86 -18.75 3.97 -16.67
C ILE A 86 -20.05 3.16 -16.69
#